data_AF-A0A959RXP0-F1
#
_entry.id   AF-A0A959RXP0-F1
#
_cell.length_a   1.000
_cell.length_b   1.000
_cell.length_c   1.000
_cell.angle_alpha   90.00
_cell.angle_beta   90.00
_cell.angle_gamma   90.00
#
_symmetry.space_group_name_H-M   'P 1'
#
loop_
_entity.id
_entity.type
_entity.pdbx_description
1 polymer ?
#
loop_
_entity_poly.entity_id
_entity_poly.type
_entity_poly.pdbx_seq_one_letter_code
_entity_poly.pdbx_strand_id
1 'polypeptide(L)'
;MKKVKFLMGAAVLSSIFMMTSCSKEQGCTDQNAANYDVLAEENDGSCQYEGEIVFWYNSATSAELLSYDVVSLTYYVNGQVVGSSSADVYWSGAPDCGQNGSVTVTQNLGNTTNLVYDYSVVDDTGYEIWSGVANFTANTCTSIELTP
;
A
#
# COMPACT_ATOMS: atom_id res chain seq x y z
N MET A 1 52.40 -55.41 -47.48
CA MET A 1 51.40 -55.60 -46.40
C MET A 1 51.75 -54.55 -45.34
N LYS A 2 50.98 -53.52 -45.01
CA LYS A 2 49.53 -53.39 -44.79
C LYS A 2 49.00 -52.10 -45.44
N LYS A 3 47.76 -52.16 -45.93
CA LYS A 3 47.02 -51.02 -46.51
C LYS A 3 46.45 -50.17 -45.37
N VAL A 4 46.56 -48.84 -45.45
CA VAL A 4 45.76 -47.92 -44.63
C VAL A 4 44.89 -47.11 -45.58
N LYS A 5 43.59 -47.40 -45.58
CA LYS A 5 42.52 -46.59 -46.18
C LYS A 5 41.56 -46.25 -45.04
N PHE A 6 41.29 -44.96 -44.83
CA PHE A 6 40.12 -44.43 -44.08
C PHE A 6 40.02 -42.94 -44.49
N LEU A 7 39.25 -42.57 -45.51
CA LEU A 7 37.82 -42.23 -45.52
C LEU A 7 37.40 -41.15 -44.48
N MET A 8 36.88 -40.05 -45.04
CA MET A 8 36.12 -38.92 -44.49
C MET A 8 35.71 -38.99 -43.01
N GLY A 9 36.03 -37.94 -42.24
CA GLY A 9 35.44 -37.67 -40.94
C GLY A 9 35.33 -36.15 -40.74
N ALA A 10 34.11 -35.68 -40.58
CA ALA A 10 33.68 -34.30 -40.68
C ALA A 10 34.34 -33.35 -39.66
N ALA A 11 34.40 -32.07 -40.05
CA ALA A 11 34.71 -30.97 -39.17
C ALA A 11 33.81 -31.01 -37.92
N VAL A 12 34.37 -31.34 -36.76
CA VAL A 12 33.77 -31.01 -35.47
C VAL A 12 34.51 -29.78 -34.98
N LEU A 13 34.26 -28.63 -35.63
CA LEU A 13 34.26 -27.36 -34.91
C LEU A 13 33.22 -27.57 -33.83
N SER A 14 33.68 -27.91 -32.62
CA SER A 14 32.83 -27.99 -31.43
C SER A 14 32.26 -26.60 -31.22
N SER A 15 31.14 -26.34 -31.88
CA SER A 15 30.26 -25.21 -31.67
C SER A 15 29.85 -25.28 -30.22
N ILE A 16 30.56 -24.52 -29.39
CA ILE A 16 30.02 -23.97 -28.15
C ILE A 16 28.92 -23.01 -28.63
N PHE A 17 27.79 -23.57 -29.04
CA PHE A 17 26.55 -22.83 -29.20
C PHE A 17 26.09 -22.64 -27.76
N MET A 18 26.58 -21.55 -27.15
CA MET A 18 26.04 -21.09 -25.88
C MET A 18 24.55 -20.91 -26.12
N MET A 19 23.75 -21.82 -25.58
CA MET A 19 22.31 -21.64 -25.50
C MET A 19 22.11 -20.50 -24.50
N THR A 20 22.26 -19.26 -24.97
CA THR A 20 21.82 -18.09 -24.25
C THR A 20 20.30 -18.15 -24.29
N SER A 21 19.74 -18.97 -23.40
CA SER A 21 18.32 -18.90 -23.07
C SER A 21 18.08 -17.47 -22.59
N CYS A 22 17.27 -16.73 -23.33
CA CYS A 22 16.80 -15.41 -22.94
C CYS A 22 15.94 -15.62 -21.69
N SER A 23 16.57 -15.51 -20.52
CA SER A 23 15.86 -15.60 -19.24
C SER A 23 15.36 -14.19 -18.98
N LYS A 24 14.04 -14.01 -19.00
CA LYS A 24 13.41 -12.74 -18.65
C LYS A 24 13.71 -12.49 -17.17
N GLU A 25 14.17 -11.28 -16.83
CA GLU A 25 14.32 -10.88 -15.44
C GLU A 25 12.94 -10.88 -14.76
N GLN A 26 12.84 -11.45 -13.57
CA GLN A 26 11.59 -11.63 -12.83
C GLN A 26 11.53 -10.72 -11.61
N GLY A 27 10.39 -10.07 -11.41
CA GLY A 27 10.15 -9.16 -10.29
C GLY A 27 8.80 -8.47 -10.44
N CYS A 28 8.45 -7.55 -9.53
CA CYS A 28 7.18 -6.84 -9.66
C CYS A 28 7.20 -5.86 -10.84
N THR A 29 6.32 -6.06 -11.83
CA THR A 29 6.24 -5.17 -13.00
C THR A 29 5.22 -4.05 -12.87
N ASP A 30 4.50 -3.96 -11.75
CA ASP A 30 3.52 -2.89 -11.50
C ASP A 30 4.23 -1.65 -10.98
N GLN A 31 4.29 -0.59 -11.80
CA GLN A 31 4.93 0.68 -11.48
C GLN A 31 4.36 1.36 -10.23
N ASN A 32 3.15 1.01 -9.84
CA ASN A 32 2.53 1.58 -8.66
C ASN A 32 2.84 0.75 -7.40
N ALA A 33 3.36 -0.47 -7.51
CA ALA A 33 3.72 -1.26 -6.33
C ALA A 33 4.94 -0.67 -5.59
N ALA A 34 4.95 -0.80 -4.27
CA ALA A 34 6.02 -0.34 -3.40
C ALA A 34 7.39 -1.01 -3.69
N ASN A 35 7.37 -2.18 -4.33
CA ASN A 35 8.56 -2.95 -4.71
C ASN A 35 8.67 -3.15 -6.24
N TYR A 36 8.16 -2.19 -7.04
CA TYR A 36 8.35 -2.20 -8.49
C TYR A 36 9.83 -2.41 -8.87
N ASP A 37 10.08 -3.40 -9.72
CA ASP A 37 11.38 -3.67 -10.30
C ASP A 37 11.40 -3.21 -11.76
N VAL A 38 12.15 -2.14 -12.02
CA VAL A 38 12.30 -1.57 -13.37
C VAL A 38 13.02 -2.50 -14.35
N LEU A 39 13.78 -3.47 -13.84
CA LEU A 39 14.49 -4.46 -14.66
C LEU A 39 13.64 -5.70 -14.91
N ALA A 40 12.55 -5.91 -14.16
CA ALA A 40 11.67 -7.06 -14.36
C ALA A 40 10.94 -6.97 -15.70
N GLU A 41 11.12 -8.01 -16.52
CA GLU A 41 10.42 -8.22 -17.78
C GLU A 41 9.20 -9.13 -17.62
N GLU A 42 9.14 -9.89 -16.52
CA GLU A 42 8.03 -10.77 -16.16
C GLU A 42 7.62 -10.59 -14.69
N ASN A 43 6.32 -10.46 -14.46
CA ASN A 43 5.78 -10.36 -13.11
C ASN A 43 5.90 -11.70 -12.38
N ASP A 44 6.59 -11.71 -11.25
CA ASP A 44 6.77 -12.89 -10.40
C ASP A 44 5.69 -13.04 -9.30
N GLY A 45 4.74 -12.09 -9.23
CA GLY A 45 3.70 -12.05 -8.21
C GLY A 45 4.18 -11.53 -6.85
N SER A 46 5.39 -10.98 -6.76
CA SER A 46 5.95 -10.43 -5.53
C SER A 46 5.46 -9.02 -5.19
N CYS A 47 4.65 -8.39 -6.07
CA CYS A 47 4.19 -7.02 -5.89
C CYS A 47 3.60 -6.78 -4.49
N GLN A 48 4.04 -5.69 -3.88
CA GLN A 48 3.61 -5.23 -2.56
C GLN A 48 2.96 -3.87 -2.68
N TYR A 49 1.82 -3.72 -2.02
CA TYR A 49 1.01 -2.52 -2.09
C TYR A 49 0.79 -1.95 -0.69
N GLU A 50 0.67 -0.63 -0.64
CA GLU A 50 0.24 0.11 0.54
C GLU A 50 -0.97 0.96 0.16
N GLY A 51 -1.89 1.15 1.09
CA GLY A 51 -3.03 2.05 0.92
C GLY A 51 -3.10 3.01 2.10
N GLU A 52 -3.61 4.21 1.85
CA GLU A 52 -3.74 5.24 2.87
C GLU A 52 -5.18 5.72 3.01
N ILE A 53 -5.55 6.00 4.26
CA ILE A 53 -6.77 6.75 4.56
C ILE A 53 -6.43 7.96 5.41
N VAL A 54 -7.20 9.02 5.28
CA VAL A 54 -7.13 10.20 6.15
C VAL A 54 -8.49 10.51 6.76
N PHE A 55 -8.52 10.61 8.08
CA PHE A 55 -9.70 11.06 8.81
C PHE A 55 -9.73 12.57 8.88
N TRP A 56 -10.90 13.16 8.68
CA TRP A 56 -11.10 14.59 8.84
C TRP A 56 -12.54 14.90 9.23
N TYR A 57 -12.76 16.10 9.75
CA TYR A 57 -14.09 16.66 9.98
C TYR A 57 -14.03 18.18 9.82
N ASN A 58 -15.20 18.76 9.61
CA ASN A 58 -15.34 20.19 9.38
C ASN A 58 -15.52 21.00 10.68
N SER A 59 -15.53 22.31 10.54
CA SER A 59 -15.67 23.24 11.68
C SER A 59 -17.00 23.10 12.44
N ALA A 60 -18.08 22.67 11.78
CA ALA A 60 -19.36 22.45 12.45
C ALA A 60 -19.29 21.25 13.39
N THR A 61 -18.69 20.15 12.92
CA THR A 61 -18.46 18.95 13.73
C THR A 61 -17.54 19.25 14.91
N SER A 62 -16.48 20.03 14.68
CA SER A 62 -15.59 20.48 15.76
C SER A 62 -16.33 21.33 16.80
N ALA A 63 -17.18 22.26 16.38
CA ALA A 63 -17.98 23.07 17.31
C ALA A 63 -18.93 22.22 18.16
N GLU A 64 -19.50 21.16 17.60
CA GLU A 64 -20.33 20.21 18.35
C GLU A 64 -19.52 19.41 19.36
N LEU A 65 -18.38 18.84 18.96
CA LEU A 65 -17.45 18.16 19.88
C LEU A 65 -17.09 19.03 21.09
N LEU A 66 -16.70 20.28 20.82
CA LEU A 66 -16.34 21.25 21.86
C LEU A 66 -17.53 21.64 22.75
N SER A 67 -18.77 21.57 22.22
CA SER A 67 -19.97 21.82 23.03
C SER A 67 -20.29 20.69 24.01
N TYR A 68 -19.76 19.49 23.76
CA TYR A 68 -19.82 18.33 24.66
C TYR A 68 -18.56 18.18 25.52
N ASP A 69 -17.73 19.22 25.59
CA ASP A 69 -16.45 19.24 26.31
C ASP A 69 -15.44 18.18 25.84
N VAL A 70 -15.57 17.67 24.60
CA VAL A 70 -14.58 16.77 23.99
C VAL A 70 -13.29 17.54 23.69
N VAL A 71 -12.17 17.05 24.22
CA VAL A 71 -10.85 17.70 24.08
C VAL A 71 -10.00 16.99 23.04
N SER A 72 -10.03 15.65 23.02
CA SER A 72 -9.20 14.87 22.11
C SER A 72 -9.91 13.64 21.59
N LEU A 73 -9.52 13.23 20.38
CA LEU A 73 -10.01 12.04 19.72
C LEU A 73 -8.87 11.05 19.55
N THR A 74 -9.15 9.78 19.80
CA THR A 74 -8.26 8.65 19.54
C THR A 74 -8.87 7.80 18.44
N TYR A 75 -8.08 7.51 17.41
CA TYR A 75 -8.51 6.81 16.22
C TYR A 75 -8.01 5.38 16.27
N TYR A 76 -8.89 4.45 15.94
CA TYR A 76 -8.62 3.03 15.90
C TYR A 76 -8.92 2.50 14.52
N VAL A 77 -8.05 1.64 14.00
CA VAL A 77 -8.31 0.81 12.81
C VAL A 77 -7.93 -0.62 13.18
N ASN A 78 -8.83 -1.57 12.91
CA ASN A 78 -8.66 -2.97 13.32
C ASN A 78 -8.38 -3.11 14.84
N GLY A 79 -9.00 -2.24 15.65
CA GLY A 79 -8.83 -2.17 17.10
C GLY A 79 -7.46 -1.69 17.60
N GLN A 80 -6.56 -1.25 16.71
CA GLN A 80 -5.26 -0.68 17.08
C GLN A 80 -5.31 0.85 17.01
N VAL A 81 -4.69 1.53 17.97
CA VAL A 81 -4.55 3.00 17.93
C VAL A 81 -3.66 3.38 16.75
N VAL A 82 -4.20 4.20 15.85
CA VAL A 82 -3.48 4.68 14.66
C VAL A 82 -3.11 6.16 14.74
N GLY A 83 -3.75 6.92 15.64
CA GLY A 83 -3.45 8.31 15.84
C GLY A 83 -4.39 8.99 16.83
N SER A 84 -4.12 10.26 17.07
CA SER A 84 -4.94 11.12 17.92
C SER A 84 -4.93 12.54 17.39
N SER A 85 -6.01 13.28 17.62
CA SER A 85 -6.12 14.71 17.30
C SER A 85 -6.76 15.48 18.44
N SER A 86 -6.58 16.79 18.45
CA SER A 86 -7.39 17.69 19.27
C SER A 86 -8.73 17.92 18.57
N ALA A 87 -9.82 18.00 19.35
CA ALA A 87 -11.17 18.22 18.82
C ALA A 87 -11.32 19.54 18.04
N ASP A 88 -10.44 20.51 18.29
CA ASP A 88 -10.38 21.81 17.61
C ASP A 88 -9.56 21.83 16.30
N VAL A 89 -8.96 20.69 15.91
CA VAL A 89 -8.28 20.55 14.61
C VAL A 89 -9.29 20.09 13.56
N TYR A 90 -9.73 21.00 12.71
CA TYR A 90 -10.71 20.75 11.67
C TYR A 90 -10.25 21.25 10.29
N TRP A 91 -10.96 20.82 9.26
CA TRP A 91 -10.62 21.08 7.86
C TRP A 91 -11.80 21.68 7.09
N SER A 92 -11.51 22.52 6.09
CA SER A 92 -12.54 23.04 5.17
C SER A 92 -12.90 22.09 4.03
N GLY A 93 -12.17 20.97 3.94
CA GLY A 93 -12.31 19.90 2.96
C GLY A 93 -11.33 18.78 3.28
N ALA A 94 -11.43 17.65 2.57
CA ALA A 94 -10.53 16.52 2.79
C ALA A 94 -9.05 16.95 2.66
N PRO A 95 -8.22 16.77 3.71
CA PRO A 95 -6.78 16.98 3.63
C PRO A 95 -6.11 15.89 2.79
N ASP A 96 -4.88 16.14 2.36
CA ASP A 96 -4.04 15.10 1.78
C ASP A 96 -3.52 14.15 2.88
N CYS A 97 -3.28 12.89 2.51
CA CYS A 97 -2.58 11.95 3.41
C CYS A 97 -1.18 12.48 3.74
N GLY A 98 -0.79 12.35 5.00
CA GLY A 98 0.49 12.87 5.52
C GLY A 98 0.53 14.40 5.68
N GLN A 99 -0.55 15.12 5.37
CA GLN A 99 -0.62 16.55 5.62
C GLN A 99 -0.45 16.85 7.11
N ASN A 100 0.33 17.88 7.46
CA ASN A 100 0.64 18.18 8.85
C ASN A 100 -0.64 18.43 9.67
N GLY A 101 -0.81 17.66 10.74
CA GLY A 101 -2.00 17.70 11.61
C GLY A 101 -3.16 16.81 11.17
N SER A 102 -3.08 16.14 10.02
CA SER A 102 -4.08 15.14 9.60
C SER A 102 -3.82 13.80 10.28
N VAL A 103 -4.88 13.05 10.55
CA VAL A 103 -4.76 11.68 11.04
C VAL A 103 -4.79 10.74 9.84
N THR A 104 -3.59 10.38 9.39
CA THR A 104 -3.38 9.48 8.26
C THR A 104 -3.02 8.08 8.76
N VAL A 105 -3.61 7.07 8.14
CA VAL A 105 -3.30 5.67 8.39
C VAL A 105 -2.76 5.06 7.10
N THR A 106 -1.51 4.59 7.16
CA THR A 106 -0.89 3.81 6.08
C THR A 106 -1.00 2.34 6.42
N GLN A 107 -1.57 1.55 5.52
CA GLN A 107 -1.77 0.12 5.68
C GLN A 107 -1.05 -0.65 4.60
N ASN A 108 -0.19 -1.59 5.01
CA ASN A 108 0.39 -2.57 4.09
C ASN A 108 -0.70 -3.57 3.68
N LEU A 109 -0.90 -3.73 2.37
CA LEU A 109 -1.90 -4.61 1.75
C LEU A 109 -1.30 -5.93 1.26
N GLY A 110 0.02 -6.10 1.40
CA GLY A 110 0.76 -7.21 0.83
C GLY A 110 0.59 -7.27 -0.67
N ASN A 111 0.22 -8.44 -1.19
CA ASN A 111 -0.02 -8.68 -2.61
C ASN A 111 -1.47 -8.40 -3.05
N THR A 112 -2.31 -7.84 -2.18
CA THR A 112 -3.69 -7.51 -2.50
C THR A 112 -3.83 -6.02 -2.79
N THR A 113 -4.78 -5.65 -3.64
CA THR A 113 -5.02 -4.26 -4.02
C THR A 113 -6.06 -3.53 -3.17
N ASN A 114 -6.80 -4.27 -2.34
CA ASN A 114 -7.86 -3.73 -1.49
C ASN A 114 -7.88 -4.49 -0.16
N LEU A 115 -8.00 -3.76 0.94
CA LEU A 115 -8.17 -4.32 2.27
C LEU A 115 -9.19 -3.48 3.04
N VAL A 116 -10.03 -4.14 3.82
CA VAL A 116 -11.09 -3.47 4.59
C VAL A 116 -10.90 -3.79 6.05
N TYR A 117 -10.94 -2.75 6.87
CA TYR A 117 -10.93 -2.84 8.33
C TYR A 117 -12.03 -2.00 8.94
N ASP A 118 -12.50 -2.39 10.11
CA ASP A 118 -13.34 -1.52 10.91
C ASP A 118 -12.50 -0.40 11.52
N TYR A 119 -13.07 0.81 11.61
CA TYR A 119 -12.52 1.90 12.38
C TYR A 119 -13.47 2.31 13.50
N SER A 120 -12.90 2.86 14.56
CA SER A 120 -13.65 3.61 15.56
C SER A 120 -12.87 4.84 16.01
N VAL A 121 -13.59 5.84 16.51
CA VAL A 121 -13.02 7.08 17.02
C VAL A 121 -13.64 7.34 18.39
N VAL A 122 -12.78 7.45 19.39
CA VAL A 122 -13.16 7.51 20.80
C VAL A 122 -12.67 8.83 21.37
N ASP A 123 -13.49 9.50 22.17
CA ASP A 123 -13.10 10.73 22.86
C ASP A 123 -12.20 10.51 24.08
N ASP A 124 -11.82 11.59 24.74
CA ASP A 124 -11.02 11.58 25.96
C ASP A 124 -11.72 10.99 27.18
N THR A 125 -13.05 10.81 27.13
CA THR A 125 -13.83 10.15 28.18
C THR A 125 -13.92 8.63 27.97
N GLY A 126 -13.51 8.14 26.80
CA GLY A 126 -13.61 6.74 26.42
C GLY A 126 -14.92 6.39 25.71
N TYR A 127 -15.71 7.38 25.28
CA TYR A 127 -16.95 7.18 24.53
C TYR A 127 -16.66 7.09 23.03
N GLU A 128 -17.17 6.05 22.37
CA GLU A 128 -17.08 5.90 20.92
C GLU A 128 -18.06 6.87 20.24
N ILE A 129 -17.53 7.85 19.52
CA ILE A 129 -18.31 8.84 18.79
C ILE A 129 -18.62 8.35 17.38
N TRP A 130 -17.64 7.72 16.72
CA TRP A 130 -17.79 7.23 15.36
C TRP A 130 -17.28 5.80 15.22
N SER A 131 -17.93 5.04 14.36
CA SER A 131 -17.43 3.77 13.85
C SER A 131 -17.90 3.52 12.42
N GLY A 132 -17.18 2.68 11.70
CA GLY A 132 -17.47 2.38 10.30
C GLY A 132 -16.41 1.50 9.66
N VAL A 133 -16.35 1.51 8.34
CA VAL A 133 -15.38 0.74 7.56
C VAL A 133 -14.38 1.64 6.84
N ALA A 134 -13.11 1.30 6.98
CA ALA A 134 -11.98 1.90 6.28
C ALA A 134 -11.61 1.00 5.08
N ASN A 135 -11.75 1.54 3.87
CA ASN A 135 -11.37 0.85 2.63
C ASN A 135 -9.99 1.34 2.19
N PHE A 136 -8.98 0.50 2.36
CA PHE A 136 -7.64 0.77 1.86
C PHE A 136 -7.52 0.24 0.44
N THR A 137 -7.20 1.13 -0.49
CA THR A 137 -6.96 0.79 -1.90
C THR A 137 -5.50 1.06 -2.23
N ALA A 138 -4.87 0.11 -2.92
CA ALA A 138 -3.45 0.17 -3.28
C ALA A 138 -3.09 1.49 -3.97
N ASN A 139 -2.06 2.13 -3.45
CA ASN A 139 -1.42 3.34 -3.97
C ASN A 139 -2.38 4.53 -4.07
N THR A 140 -3.36 4.57 -3.17
CA THR A 140 -4.29 5.68 -3.07
C THR A 140 -4.33 6.22 -1.65
N CYS A 141 -4.59 7.52 -1.56
CA CYS A 141 -5.06 8.17 -0.35
C CYS A 141 -6.56 8.39 -0.49
N THR A 142 -7.36 7.72 0.33
CA THR A 142 -8.80 7.98 0.43
C THR A 142 -9.10 8.77 1.71
N SER A 143 -10.27 9.41 1.77
CA SER A 143 -10.64 10.21 2.96
C SER A 143 -11.94 9.72 3.56
N ILE A 144 -12.04 9.85 4.89
CA ILE A 144 -13.24 9.58 5.68
C ILE A 144 -13.59 10.88 6.40
N GLU A 145 -14.70 11.50 5.98
CA GLU A 145 -15.28 12.64 6.70
C GLU A 145 -16.09 12.11 7.89
N LEU A 146 -15.72 12.52 9.10
CA LEU A 146 -16.47 12.26 10.32
C LEU A 146 -17.52 13.35 10.45
N THR A 147 -18.78 12.94 10.46
CA THR A 147 -19.94 13.83 10.60
C THR A 147 -20.80 13.35 11.77
N PRO A 148 -21.48 14.25 12.49
CA PRO A 148 -22.35 13.89 13.61
C PRO A 148 -23.45 12.86 13.27
#